data_AF-K6VLI1-F1
#
_entry.id   AF-K6VLI1-F1
#
_cell.length_a   1.000
_cell.length_b   1.000
_cell.length_c   1.000
_cell.angle_alpha   90.00
_cell.angle_beta   90.00
_cell.angle_gamma   90.00
#
_symmetry.space_group_name_H-M   'P 1'
#
loop_
_entity.id
_entity.type
_entity.pdbx_description
1 polymer ?
#
loop_
_entity_poly.entity_id
_entity_poly.type
_entity_poly.pdbx_seq_one_letter_code
_entity_poly.pdbx_strand_id
1 'polypeptide(L)'
;MRILIMDSGRGIRGEKVALWRERLGLEPDDDVALLSWYPPAEPLPVVAHLVAGPALHLGREPRRVPTLAEAGLLPGDALSDAAAAVAAGADARDADDPWAGAADGDGSGEMYGDEISEQYAEPDSLAIIDADVEDELAEQDTLAQSAETEAAAAMESAARVAHLPKQHPQRLAHGVRWRTNRVRLQVRGGYRRGRARARAAHRRGAQWPSQALRSLLRLRGSGIANEFALSVSRSRAAAEIFAGADVVVPVDDLSSRSAWILARRVEGPDVVVTFHAAARRIAQVRLRAQ
;
A
#
# COMPACT_ATOMS: atom_id res chain seq x y z
N MET A 1 7.65 -18.71 -14.06
CA MET A 1 7.59 -17.28 -14.47
C MET A 1 8.16 -16.42 -13.35
N ARG A 2 8.62 -15.19 -13.60
CA ARG A 2 9.24 -14.30 -12.59
C ARG A 2 8.33 -13.16 -12.17
N ILE A 3 8.05 -13.07 -10.88
CA ILE A 3 7.19 -12.05 -10.27
C ILE A 3 8.01 -11.22 -9.30
N LEU A 4 7.96 -9.90 -9.45
CA LEU A 4 8.54 -8.97 -8.48
C LEU A 4 7.44 -8.36 -7.62
N ILE A 5 7.48 -8.62 -6.32
CA ILE A 5 6.62 -7.99 -5.33
C ILE A 5 7.35 -6.79 -4.73
N MET A 6 6.66 -5.66 -4.62
CA MET A 6 7.18 -4.45 -3.95
C MET A 6 6.31 -4.09 -2.75
N ASP A 7 6.89 -4.06 -1.54
CA ASP A 7 6.14 -3.79 -0.30
C ASP A 7 6.90 -2.78 0.58
N SER A 8 6.24 -1.69 0.98
CA SER A 8 6.84 -0.72 1.91
C SER A 8 6.42 -0.95 3.37
N GLY A 9 5.51 -1.90 3.61
CA GLY A 9 5.03 -2.30 4.91
C GLY A 9 6.08 -2.95 5.81
N ARG A 10 5.79 -2.97 7.11
CA ARG A 10 6.59 -3.65 8.15
C ARG A 10 6.14 -5.11 8.31
N GLY A 11 6.96 -5.89 9.04
CA GLY A 11 6.56 -7.22 9.50
C GLY A 11 6.35 -8.24 8.38
N ILE A 12 7.15 -8.18 7.31
CA ILE A 12 7.09 -9.20 6.26
C ILE A 12 7.68 -10.50 6.82
N ARG A 13 6.83 -11.53 6.91
CA ARG A 13 7.13 -12.91 7.36
C ARG A 13 6.82 -13.91 6.24
N GLY A 14 7.24 -15.17 6.41
CA GLY A 14 6.96 -16.23 5.43
C GLY A 14 5.48 -16.41 5.10
N GLU A 15 4.60 -16.31 6.11
CA GLU A 15 3.13 -16.41 5.96
C GLU A 15 2.55 -15.35 5.02
N LYS A 16 3.05 -14.11 5.12
CA LYS A 16 2.62 -13.01 4.25
C LYS A 16 2.99 -13.28 2.80
N VAL A 17 4.16 -13.87 2.56
CA VAL A 17 4.60 -14.29 1.23
C VAL A 17 3.72 -15.42 0.71
N ALA A 18 3.39 -16.42 1.54
CA ALA A 18 2.48 -17.51 1.18
C ALA A 18 1.10 -16.97 0.76
N LEU A 19 0.54 -16.03 1.54
CA LEU A 19 -0.72 -15.37 1.21
C LEU A 19 -0.65 -14.62 -0.13
N TRP A 20 0.46 -13.96 -0.44
CA TRP A 20 0.64 -13.33 -1.75
C TRP A 20 0.69 -14.35 -2.88
N ARG A 21 1.39 -15.48 -2.70
CA ARG A 21 1.44 -16.55 -3.71
C ARG A 21 0.05 -17.11 -3.98
N GLU A 22 -0.71 -17.39 -2.93
CA GLU A 22 -2.09 -17.87 -3.01
C GLU A 22 -2.98 -16.86 -3.75
N ARG A 23 -3.02 -15.60 -3.31
CA ARG A 23 -3.85 -14.54 -3.90
C ARG A 23 -3.53 -14.25 -5.36
N LEU A 24 -2.28 -14.45 -5.76
CA LEU A 24 -1.82 -14.23 -7.14
C LEU A 24 -1.98 -15.49 -8.01
N GLY A 25 -2.37 -16.64 -7.46
CA GLY A 25 -2.46 -17.91 -8.18
C GLY A 25 -1.10 -18.39 -8.69
N LEU A 26 -0.05 -18.20 -7.90
CA LEU A 26 1.31 -18.60 -8.26
C LEU A 26 1.50 -20.10 -8.08
N GLU A 27 2.17 -20.72 -9.05
CA GLU A 27 2.57 -22.11 -8.96
C GLU A 27 3.84 -22.26 -8.09
N PRO A 28 4.16 -23.48 -7.61
CA PRO A 28 5.39 -23.72 -6.86
C PRO A 28 6.67 -23.31 -7.62
N ASP A 29 6.69 -23.54 -8.93
CA ASP A 29 7.82 -23.25 -9.83
C ASP A 29 7.92 -21.76 -10.24
N ASP A 30 6.98 -20.93 -9.78
CA ASP A 30 7.07 -19.49 -10.03
C ASP A 30 8.09 -18.82 -9.11
N ASP A 31 9.04 -18.11 -9.75
CA ASP A 31 10.08 -17.34 -9.11
C ASP A 31 9.48 -16.05 -8.53
N VAL A 32 9.52 -15.89 -7.21
CA VAL A 32 9.10 -14.65 -6.54
C VAL A 32 10.31 -13.91 -6.03
N ALA A 33 10.54 -12.70 -6.51
CA ALA A 33 11.50 -11.75 -5.98
C ALA A 33 10.77 -10.68 -5.15
N LEU A 34 11.42 -10.20 -4.09
CA LEU A 34 10.86 -9.18 -3.19
C LEU A 34 11.78 -7.96 -3.12
N LEU A 35 11.18 -6.79 -3.25
CA LEU A 35 11.80 -5.52 -2.91
C LEU A 35 11.02 -4.87 -1.77
N SER A 36 11.63 -4.77 -0.59
CA SER A 36 10.97 -4.20 0.59
C SER A 36 11.61 -2.94 1.12
N TRP A 37 10.84 -2.13 1.85
CA TRP A 37 11.40 -1.03 2.63
C TRP A 37 12.03 -1.52 3.95
N TYR A 38 11.39 -2.42 4.67
CA TYR A 38 11.92 -2.93 5.95
C TYR A 38 12.61 -4.28 5.78
N PRO A 39 13.69 -4.56 6.55
CA PRO A 39 14.24 -5.91 6.59
C PRO A 39 13.22 -6.88 7.20
N PRO A 40 13.21 -8.15 6.77
CA PRO A 40 12.34 -9.15 7.37
C PRO A 40 12.91 -9.60 8.72
N ALA A 41 12.05 -10.15 9.58
CA ALA A 41 12.49 -10.74 10.85
C ALA A 41 13.23 -12.07 10.65
N GLU A 42 12.92 -12.77 9.56
CA GLU A 42 13.44 -14.09 9.21
C GLU A 42 13.74 -14.16 7.70
N PRO A 43 14.60 -15.09 7.25
CA PRO A 43 14.79 -15.34 5.81
C PRO A 43 13.46 -15.74 5.15
N LEU A 44 13.15 -15.11 4.02
CA LEU A 44 11.87 -15.30 3.33
C LEU A 44 11.96 -16.37 2.22
N PRO A 45 10.84 -17.06 1.88
CA PRO A 45 10.76 -18.05 0.80
C PRO A 45 10.64 -17.38 -0.59
N VAL A 46 11.66 -16.59 -0.95
CA VAL A 46 11.75 -15.85 -2.22
C VAL A 46 13.11 -16.08 -2.87
N VAL A 47 13.18 -16.01 -4.20
CA VAL A 47 14.43 -16.26 -4.94
C VAL A 47 15.44 -15.12 -4.80
N ALA A 48 14.96 -13.90 -4.53
CA ALA A 48 15.80 -12.74 -4.26
C ALA A 48 15.06 -11.76 -3.34
N HIS A 49 15.78 -11.16 -2.40
CA HIS A 49 15.23 -10.12 -1.52
C HIS A 49 16.17 -8.91 -1.43
N LEU A 50 15.69 -7.74 -1.88
CA LEU A 50 16.36 -6.46 -1.70
C LEU A 50 15.62 -5.60 -0.68
N VAL A 51 16.36 -5.01 0.25
CA VAL A 51 15.84 -4.07 1.25
C VAL A 51 16.37 -2.67 0.94
N ALA A 52 15.47 -1.72 0.69
CA ALA A 52 15.79 -0.34 0.33
C ALA A 52 15.69 0.66 1.50
N GLY A 53 15.55 0.15 2.73
CA GLY A 53 15.08 0.85 3.94
C GLY A 53 15.79 2.08 4.47
N PRO A 54 15.26 2.68 5.56
CA PRO A 54 15.70 3.97 6.08
C PRO A 54 17.11 3.93 6.70
N ALA A 55 17.61 2.75 7.06
CA ALA A 55 18.99 2.54 7.47
C ALA A 55 19.98 2.74 6.31
N LEU A 56 19.52 2.59 5.06
CA LEU A 56 20.31 2.89 3.89
C LEU A 56 20.25 4.40 3.61
N HIS A 57 21.41 5.05 3.67
CA HIS A 57 21.53 6.44 3.27
C HIS A 57 20.98 6.62 1.84
N LEU A 58 20.21 7.68 1.60
CA LEU A 58 19.73 8.01 0.26
C LEU A 58 20.93 8.04 -0.70
N GLY A 59 20.95 7.12 -1.68
CA GLY A 59 22.05 6.94 -2.61
C GLY A 59 22.95 5.73 -2.37
N ARG A 60 22.73 4.94 -1.31
CA ARG A 60 23.28 3.59 -1.20
C ARG A 60 22.41 2.60 -1.97
N GLU A 61 23.04 1.57 -2.52
CA GLU A 61 22.33 0.45 -3.11
C GLU A 61 21.50 -0.29 -2.03
N PRO A 62 20.27 -0.73 -2.37
CA PRO A 62 19.51 -1.69 -1.60
C PRO A 62 20.36 -2.89 -1.20
N ARG A 63 20.21 -3.32 0.05
CA ARG A 63 20.97 -4.44 0.59
C ARG A 63 20.26 -5.73 0.22
N ARG A 64 20.99 -6.68 -0.36
CA ARG A 64 20.52 -8.07 -0.51
C ARG A 64 20.44 -8.73 0.86
N VAL A 65 19.31 -9.35 1.17
CA VAL A 65 19.07 -10.07 2.42
C VAL A 65 19.04 -11.58 2.12
N PRO A 66 19.60 -12.42 3.00
CA PRO A 66 19.54 -13.87 2.84
C PRO A 66 18.10 -14.36 2.70
N THR A 67 17.87 -15.28 1.77
CA THR A 67 16.58 -15.93 1.55
C THR A 67 16.66 -17.41 1.85
N LEU A 68 15.52 -18.07 2.03
CA LEU A 68 15.49 -19.53 2.19
C LEU A 68 16.01 -20.27 0.93
N ALA A 69 15.91 -19.62 -0.24
CA ALA A 69 16.49 -20.10 -1.50
C ALA A 69 17.99 -20.25 -1.44
N GLU A 70 18.67 -19.21 -0.96
CA GLU A 70 20.12 -19.20 -0.84
C GLU A 70 20.61 -20.19 0.22
N ALA A 71 19.79 -20.44 1.24
CA ALA A 71 20.07 -21.47 2.24
C ALA A 71 19.88 -22.91 1.72
N GLY A 72 19.40 -23.10 0.48
CA GLY A 72 19.05 -24.42 -0.05
C GLY A 72 17.82 -25.04 0.64
N LEU A 73 17.06 -24.22 1.36
CA LEU A 73 15.85 -24.60 2.09
C LEU A 73 14.58 -24.24 1.30
N LEU A 74 14.72 -23.88 0.01
CA LEU A 74 13.55 -23.68 -0.83
C LEU A 74 12.84 -25.03 -0.99
N PRO A 75 11.54 -25.11 -0.69
CA PRO A 75 10.85 -26.38 -0.68
C PRO A 75 10.58 -26.80 -2.12
N GLY A 76 11.31 -27.82 -2.62
CA GLY A 76 10.92 -28.54 -3.83
C GLY A 76 9.59 -29.28 -3.64
N ASP A 77 9.29 -29.71 -2.41
CA ASP A 77 8.06 -30.40 -2.01
C ASP A 77 7.54 -30.04 -0.59
N ALA A 78 8.28 -29.26 0.20
CA ALA A 78 8.03 -29.08 1.64
C ALA A 78 7.20 -27.84 2.06
N LEU A 79 6.49 -27.20 1.12
CA LEU A 79 5.60 -26.05 1.43
C LEU A 79 4.39 -26.47 2.28
N SER A 80 3.94 -27.73 2.18
CA SER A 80 2.87 -28.30 2.99
C SER A 80 3.22 -28.33 4.48
N ASP A 81 4.45 -28.73 4.82
CA ASP A 81 4.85 -29.01 6.20
C ASP A 81 5.43 -27.77 6.91
N ALA A 82 6.05 -26.86 6.17
CA ALA A 82 6.57 -25.61 6.73
C ALA A 82 5.45 -24.64 7.14
N ALA A 83 4.34 -24.58 6.39
CA ALA A 83 3.16 -23.80 6.79
C ALA A 83 2.52 -24.35 8.07
N ALA A 84 2.49 -25.69 8.24
CA ALA A 84 2.00 -26.34 9.45
C ALA A 84 2.94 -26.12 10.66
N ALA A 85 4.26 -26.09 10.45
CA ALA A 85 5.24 -25.86 11.51
C ALA A 85 5.31 -24.38 11.97
N VAL A 86 5.10 -23.42 11.06
CA VAL A 86 5.06 -21.99 11.39
C VAL A 86 3.75 -21.62 12.09
N ALA A 87 2.62 -22.19 11.66
CA ALA A 87 1.35 -22.05 12.39
C ALA A 87 1.41 -22.59 13.83
N ALA A 88 2.25 -23.60 14.09
CA ALA A 88 2.48 -24.15 15.43
C ALA A 88 3.45 -23.31 16.29
N GLY A 89 4.17 -22.34 15.71
CA GLY A 89 5.25 -21.59 16.37
C GLY A 89 4.95 -20.10 16.65
N ALA A 90 3.78 -19.60 16.26
CA ALA A 90 3.45 -18.18 16.28
C ALA A 90 3.21 -17.58 17.69
N ASP A 91 2.99 -18.39 18.73
CA ASP A 91 2.62 -17.89 20.07
C ASP A 91 3.81 -17.48 20.98
N ALA A 92 5.06 -17.67 20.57
CA ALA A 92 6.18 -17.66 21.53
C ALA A 92 7.19 -16.50 21.43
N ARG A 93 7.08 -15.52 20.51
CA ARG A 93 8.26 -14.68 20.15
C ARG A 93 8.10 -13.15 20.06
N ASP A 94 7.02 -12.56 20.53
CA ASP A 94 6.84 -11.08 20.47
C ASP A 94 7.58 -10.26 21.57
N ALA A 95 8.50 -10.85 22.33
CA ALA A 95 9.11 -10.16 23.48
C ALA A 95 10.40 -9.35 23.19
N ASP A 96 11.13 -9.60 22.09
CA ASP A 96 12.48 -9.06 21.88
C ASP A 96 12.68 -8.35 20.51
N ASP A 97 11.77 -7.45 20.11
CA ASP A 97 12.02 -6.57 18.95
C ASP A 97 12.79 -5.29 19.36
N PRO A 98 14.10 -5.15 19.04
CA PRO A 98 14.86 -3.94 19.33
C PRO A 98 14.38 -2.70 18.55
N TRP A 99 13.41 -2.84 17.64
CA TRP A 99 12.77 -1.74 16.90
C TRP A 99 11.43 -1.27 17.48
N ALA A 100 10.92 -1.89 18.54
CA ALA A 100 9.65 -1.50 19.18
C ALA A 100 9.72 -0.15 19.95
N GLY A 101 10.93 0.39 20.20
CA GLY A 101 11.15 1.48 21.15
C GLY A 101 11.13 2.93 20.63
N ALA A 102 10.59 3.23 19.44
CA ALA A 102 10.64 4.59 18.88
C ALA A 102 9.34 5.09 18.24
N ALA A 103 8.19 4.69 18.80
CA ALA A 103 6.93 5.37 18.54
C ALA A 103 6.74 6.46 19.62
N ASP A 104 7.36 7.62 19.40
CA ASP A 104 6.95 8.85 20.10
C ASP A 104 5.48 9.10 19.75
N GLY A 105 4.61 8.87 20.72
CA GLY A 105 3.19 9.16 20.62
C GLY A 105 2.94 10.65 20.50
N ASP A 106 2.26 11.05 19.43
CA ASP A 106 1.28 12.12 19.50
C ASP A 106 -0.13 11.52 19.28
N GLY A 107 -0.87 11.45 20.38
CA GLY A 107 -2.24 10.96 20.39
C GLY A 107 -3.13 11.78 19.45
N SER A 108 -3.77 11.11 18.51
CA SER A 108 -5.12 11.42 18.00
C SER A 108 -5.51 10.35 16.99
N GLY A 109 -5.86 9.17 17.50
CA GLY A 109 -6.34 8.04 16.70
C GLY A 109 -7.43 7.29 17.43
N GLU A 110 -8.28 7.99 18.18
CA GLU A 110 -9.57 7.48 18.59
C GLU A 110 -10.59 7.69 17.47
N MET A 111 -11.52 6.74 17.37
CA MET A 111 -12.63 6.62 16.43
C MET A 111 -12.26 5.95 15.11
N TYR A 112 -12.16 4.62 15.13
CA TYR A 112 -13.12 3.72 14.46
C TYR A 112 -12.98 2.34 15.12
N GLY A 113 -13.70 2.13 16.23
CA GLY A 113 -14.06 0.77 16.67
C GLY A 113 -14.94 0.15 15.58
N ASP A 114 -14.62 -1.05 15.10
CA ASP A 114 -14.85 -2.30 15.81
C ASP A 114 -16.35 -2.53 16.02
N GLU A 115 -17.03 -2.96 14.94
CA GLU A 115 -18.39 -3.48 14.96
C GLU A 115 -18.71 -4.14 13.60
N ILE A 116 -17.97 -5.20 13.23
CA ILE A 116 -18.48 -6.19 12.27
C ILE A 116 -18.02 -7.58 12.71
N SER A 117 -18.60 -8.05 13.80
CA SER A 117 -18.55 -9.46 14.20
C SER A 117 -19.98 -9.94 14.39
N GLU A 118 -20.23 -11.16 13.90
CA GLU A 118 -21.37 -12.01 14.20
C GLU A 118 -22.74 -11.61 13.63
N GLN A 119 -23.12 -12.23 12.51
CA GLN A 119 -24.36 -13.01 12.41
C GLN A 119 -24.48 -13.64 11.02
N TYR A 120 -24.01 -14.88 10.88
CA TYR A 120 -24.56 -15.84 9.91
C TYR A 120 -25.03 -17.04 10.70
N ALA A 121 -26.25 -16.94 11.23
CA ALA A 121 -27.04 -18.10 11.60
C ALA A 121 -27.80 -18.50 10.33
N GLU A 122 -27.48 -19.66 9.77
CA GLU A 122 -28.25 -20.27 8.69
C GLU A 122 -29.65 -20.63 9.20
N PRO A 123 -30.74 -20.16 8.58
CA PRO A 123 -32.05 -20.76 8.79
C PRO A 123 -32.24 -21.88 7.76
N ASP A 124 -32.22 -23.08 8.31
CA ASP A 124 -32.92 -24.25 7.80
C ASP A 124 -34.36 -23.86 7.40
N SER A 125 -34.68 -23.91 6.10
CA SER A 125 -36.05 -23.67 5.61
C SER A 125 -36.35 -24.57 4.42
N LEU A 126 -36.53 -25.85 4.73
CA LEU A 126 -37.46 -26.70 4.01
C LEU A 126 -38.89 -26.26 4.30
N ALA A 127 -39.70 -26.24 3.23
CA ALA A 127 -41.16 -26.13 3.18
C ALA A 127 -41.78 -24.74 3.31
N ILE A 128 -42.00 -24.06 2.17
CA ILE A 128 -43.25 -23.33 1.92
C ILE A 128 -43.67 -23.59 0.46
N ILE A 129 -44.77 -24.32 0.32
CA ILE A 129 -45.56 -24.49 -0.89
C ILE A 129 -46.78 -23.58 -0.70
N ASP A 130 -47.15 -22.82 -1.74
CA ASP A 130 -48.38 -22.03 -1.92
C ASP A 130 -48.59 -20.76 -1.05
N ALA A 131 -47.95 -19.64 -1.41
CA ALA A 131 -48.36 -18.30 -0.95
C ALA A 131 -48.12 -17.13 -1.95
N ASP A 132 -47.96 -17.41 -3.26
CA ASP A 132 -47.49 -16.44 -4.28
C ASP A 132 -48.54 -15.43 -4.82
N VAL A 133 -49.54 -14.99 -4.03
CA VAL A 133 -50.53 -14.00 -4.55
C VAL A 133 -50.86 -12.84 -3.60
N GLU A 134 -50.51 -12.88 -2.31
CA GLU A 134 -50.76 -11.74 -1.40
C GLU A 134 -49.53 -10.84 -1.14
N ASP A 135 -48.31 -11.26 -1.51
CA ASP A 135 -47.07 -10.53 -1.20
C ASP A 135 -46.75 -9.39 -2.20
N GLU A 136 -47.24 -9.45 -3.45
CA GLU A 136 -47.03 -8.38 -4.45
C GLU A 136 -47.76 -7.07 -4.10
N LEU A 137 -48.82 -7.12 -3.28
CA LEU A 137 -49.55 -5.92 -2.85
C LEU A 137 -48.88 -5.22 -1.65
N ALA A 138 -48.14 -5.96 -0.82
CA ALA A 138 -47.40 -5.39 0.32
C ALA A 138 -46.07 -4.74 -0.12
N GLU A 139 -45.43 -5.25 -1.16
CA GLU A 139 -44.22 -4.63 -1.75
C GLU A 139 -44.51 -3.29 -2.45
N GLN A 140 -45.72 -3.09 -3.00
CA GLN A 140 -46.08 -1.81 -3.61
C GLN A 140 -46.31 -0.69 -2.57
N ASP A 141 -46.84 -1.03 -1.40
CA ASP A 141 -47.11 -0.06 -0.33
C ASP A 141 -45.81 0.37 0.39
N THR A 142 -44.83 -0.54 0.48
CA THR A 142 -43.50 -0.23 1.05
C THR A 142 -42.64 0.63 0.12
N LEU A 143 -42.73 0.44 -1.21
CA LEU A 143 -42.07 1.30 -2.18
C LEU A 143 -42.65 2.73 -2.18
N ALA A 144 -43.96 2.88 -1.98
CA ALA A 144 -44.60 4.19 -1.86
C ALA A 144 -44.15 4.94 -0.59
N GLN A 145 -44.04 4.25 0.55
CA GLN A 145 -43.55 4.85 1.81
C GLN A 145 -42.05 5.22 1.74
N SER A 146 -41.24 4.45 1.02
CA SER A 146 -39.83 4.78 0.80
C SER A 146 -39.66 6.04 -0.07
N ALA A 147 -40.49 6.21 -1.09
CA ALA A 147 -40.45 7.42 -1.94
C ALA A 147 -40.88 8.68 -1.17
N GLU A 148 -41.87 8.58 -0.28
CA GLU A 148 -42.32 9.70 0.55
C GLU A 148 -41.26 10.12 1.59
N THR A 149 -40.57 9.14 2.18
CA THR A 149 -39.50 9.43 3.16
C THR A 149 -38.26 10.03 2.51
N GLU A 150 -37.89 9.58 1.30
CA GLU A 150 -36.83 10.22 0.52
C GLU A 150 -37.19 11.65 0.10
N ALA A 151 -38.43 11.89 -0.32
CA ALA A 151 -38.91 13.21 -0.68
C ALA A 151 -38.90 14.18 0.53
N ALA A 152 -39.29 13.70 1.71
CA ALA A 152 -39.24 14.48 2.95
C ALA A 152 -37.79 14.82 3.36
N ALA A 153 -36.86 13.86 3.26
CA ALA A 153 -35.45 14.08 3.54
C ALA A 153 -34.80 15.05 2.51
N ALA A 154 -35.20 14.97 1.25
CA ALA A 154 -34.78 15.90 0.20
C ALA A 154 -35.30 17.32 0.45
N MET A 155 -36.56 17.48 0.89
CA MET A 155 -37.11 18.79 1.26
C MET A 155 -36.44 19.38 2.51
N GLU A 156 -36.18 18.57 3.53
CA GLU A 156 -35.49 19.03 4.75
C GLU A 156 -34.04 19.44 4.46
N SER A 157 -33.33 18.66 3.65
CA SER A 157 -31.98 19.01 3.21
C SER A 157 -31.96 20.28 2.34
N ALA A 158 -32.92 20.46 1.44
CA ALA A 158 -33.07 21.69 0.66
C ALA A 158 -33.36 22.91 1.55
N ALA A 159 -34.21 22.78 2.56
CA ALA A 159 -34.48 23.84 3.53
C ALA A 159 -33.23 24.19 4.35
N ARG A 160 -32.46 23.20 4.81
CA ARG A 160 -31.19 23.42 5.51
C ARG A 160 -30.18 24.17 4.64
N VAL A 161 -30.10 23.86 3.34
CA VAL A 161 -29.21 24.55 2.39
C VAL A 161 -29.69 25.99 2.13
N ALA A 162 -30.99 26.24 2.11
CA ALA A 162 -31.57 27.57 1.88
C ALA A 162 -31.26 28.56 3.02
N HIS A 163 -31.10 28.07 4.26
CA HIS A 163 -30.74 28.90 5.42
C HIS A 163 -29.24 29.24 5.50
N LEU A 164 -28.41 28.66 4.64
CA LEU A 164 -26.99 29.00 4.61
C LEU A 164 -26.79 30.41 4.04
N PRO A 165 -25.94 31.25 4.66
CA PRO A 165 -25.65 32.58 4.15
C PRO A 165 -25.10 32.47 2.72
N LYS A 166 -25.78 33.11 1.76
CA LYS A 166 -25.36 33.15 0.36
C LYS A 166 -23.93 33.69 0.29
N GLN A 167 -22.98 32.82 -0.04
CA GLN A 167 -21.57 33.22 -0.09
C GLN A 167 -21.36 34.16 -1.27
N HIS A 168 -20.89 35.38 -0.98
CA HIS A 168 -20.58 36.35 -2.02
C HIS A 168 -19.43 35.84 -2.91
N PRO A 169 -19.57 35.82 -4.24
CA PRO A 169 -18.58 35.20 -5.14
C PRO A 169 -17.18 35.82 -5.01
N GLN A 170 -17.11 37.13 -4.70
CA GLN A 170 -15.83 37.79 -4.45
C GLN A 170 -15.14 37.31 -3.16
N ARG A 171 -15.89 36.94 -2.11
CA ARG A 171 -15.32 36.38 -0.87
C ARG A 171 -14.77 34.97 -1.10
N LEU A 172 -15.47 34.18 -1.91
CA LEU A 172 -14.98 32.86 -2.37
C LEU A 172 -13.68 33.01 -3.16
N ALA A 173 -13.65 33.88 -4.18
CA ALA A 173 -12.46 34.14 -4.99
C ALA A 173 -11.29 34.65 -4.13
N HIS A 174 -11.55 35.55 -3.18
CA HIS A 174 -10.55 36.03 -2.23
C HIS A 174 -10.03 34.91 -1.32
N GLY A 175 -10.92 34.06 -0.80
CA GLY A 175 -10.58 32.91 0.03
C GLY A 175 -9.69 31.90 -0.71
N VAL A 176 -10.04 31.57 -1.95
CA VAL A 176 -9.23 30.71 -2.83
C VAL A 176 -7.86 31.36 -3.07
N ARG A 177 -7.81 32.63 -3.48
CA ARG A 177 -6.56 33.36 -3.72
C ARG A 177 -5.67 33.41 -2.47
N TRP A 178 -6.25 33.62 -1.29
CA TRP A 178 -5.52 33.63 -0.02
C TRP A 178 -4.92 32.26 0.30
N ARG A 179 -5.70 31.17 0.16
CA ARG A 179 -5.20 29.80 0.38
C ARG A 179 -4.07 29.46 -0.59
N THR A 180 -4.24 29.75 -1.87
CA THR A 180 -3.20 29.54 -2.89
C THR A 180 -1.95 30.37 -2.62
N ASN A 181 -2.09 31.63 -2.24
CA ASN A 181 -0.96 32.48 -1.87
C ASN A 181 -0.27 32.02 -0.59
N ARG A 182 -1.01 31.52 0.41
CA ARG A 182 -0.44 30.96 1.65
C ARG A 182 0.42 29.74 1.36
N VAL A 183 -0.09 28.79 0.57
CA VAL A 183 0.68 27.61 0.11
C VAL A 183 1.91 28.06 -0.69
N ARG A 184 1.74 28.99 -1.64
CA ARG A 184 2.85 29.54 -2.43
C ARG A 184 3.92 30.20 -1.56
N LEU A 185 3.53 30.97 -0.54
CA LEU A 185 4.45 31.62 0.40
C LEU A 185 5.14 30.64 1.34
N GLN A 186 4.44 29.60 1.82
CA GLN A 186 5.04 28.52 2.61
C GLN A 186 6.09 27.76 1.78
N VAL A 187 5.76 27.41 0.54
CA VAL A 187 6.69 26.78 -0.40
C VAL A 187 7.88 27.70 -0.69
N ARG A 188 7.65 29.00 -0.90
CA ARG A 188 8.73 29.97 -1.19
C ARG A 188 9.63 30.23 0.02
N GLY A 189 9.07 30.24 1.24
CA GLY A 189 9.80 30.39 2.49
C GLY A 189 10.64 29.15 2.83
N GLY A 190 10.09 27.95 2.61
CA GLY A 190 10.82 26.69 2.71
C GLY A 190 11.92 26.59 1.65
N TYR A 191 11.63 26.97 0.40
CA TYR A 191 12.60 27.00 -0.69
C TYR A 191 13.75 27.99 -0.44
N ARG A 192 13.47 29.22 0.03
CA ARG A 192 14.53 30.21 0.33
C ARG A 192 15.43 29.76 1.48
N ARG A 193 14.85 29.25 2.57
CA ARG A 193 15.62 28.73 3.71
C ARG A 193 16.41 27.47 3.33
N GLY A 194 15.81 26.57 2.57
CA GLY A 194 16.47 25.39 2.01
C GLY A 194 17.60 25.74 1.06
N ARG A 195 17.40 26.70 0.15
CA ARG A 195 18.42 27.17 -0.81
C ARG A 195 19.61 27.85 -0.12
N ALA A 196 19.38 28.62 0.94
CA ALA A 196 20.46 29.23 1.72
C ALA A 196 21.30 28.16 2.44
N ARG A 197 20.65 27.19 3.09
CA ARG A 197 21.33 26.05 3.75
C ARG A 197 22.06 25.15 2.76
N ALA A 198 21.43 24.86 1.61
CA ALA A 198 22.03 24.12 0.50
C ALA A 198 23.29 24.79 -0.05
N ARG A 199 23.25 26.10 -0.27
CA ARG A 199 24.43 26.88 -0.70
C ARG A 199 25.53 26.89 0.34
N ALA A 200 25.18 26.96 1.63
CA ALA A 200 26.15 26.86 2.72
C ALA A 200 26.80 25.47 2.80
N ALA A 201 26.02 24.39 2.57
CA ALA A 201 26.52 23.02 2.53
C ALA A 201 27.41 22.76 1.30
N HIS A 202 27.00 23.25 0.12
CA HIS A 202 27.72 23.09 -1.14
C HIS A 202 29.09 23.81 -1.15
N ARG A 203 29.25 24.90 -0.40
CA ARG A 203 30.54 25.59 -0.21
C ARG A 203 31.55 24.80 0.64
N ARG A 204 31.11 23.76 1.35
CA ARG A 204 31.98 22.94 2.21
C ARG A 204 32.39 21.60 1.57
N GLY A 205 32.15 21.41 0.27
CA GLY A 205 32.46 20.15 -0.42
C GLY A 205 31.65 18.94 0.09
N ALA A 206 30.70 19.17 1.01
CA ALA A 206 29.91 18.12 1.61
C ALA A 206 28.80 17.72 0.64
N GLN A 207 28.84 16.47 0.19
CA GLN A 207 27.66 15.75 -0.27
C GLN A 207 26.50 16.13 0.63
N TRP A 208 25.37 16.52 0.05
CA TRP A 208 24.20 16.94 0.85
C TRP A 208 23.98 15.88 1.93
N PRO A 209 23.98 16.25 3.23
CA PRO A 209 23.78 15.28 4.28
C PRO A 209 22.47 14.57 3.97
N SER A 210 22.50 13.25 3.80
CA SER A 210 21.30 12.46 3.47
C SER A 210 20.14 12.78 4.42
N GLN A 211 20.46 13.16 5.66
CA GLN A 211 19.54 13.72 6.66
C GLN A 211 18.81 14.98 6.20
N ALA A 212 19.46 15.96 5.58
CA ALA A 212 18.82 17.20 5.11
C ALA A 212 17.86 16.94 3.95
N LEU A 213 18.20 16.00 3.06
CA LEU A 213 17.32 15.57 1.98
C LEU A 213 16.11 14.81 2.54
N ARG A 214 16.31 13.87 3.48
CA ARG A 214 15.23 13.18 4.20
C ARG A 214 14.30 14.16 4.90
N SER A 215 14.83 15.13 5.66
CA SER A 215 14.01 16.14 6.34
C SER A 215 13.18 16.97 5.36
N LEU A 216 13.72 17.32 4.18
CA LEU A 216 12.95 18.02 3.14
C LEU A 216 11.87 17.15 2.51
N LEU A 217 12.11 15.85 2.32
CA LEU A 217 11.12 14.90 1.82
C LEU A 217 10.00 14.65 2.84
N ARG A 218 10.35 14.56 4.13
CA ARG A 218 9.40 14.42 5.24
C ARG A 218 8.53 15.65 5.42
N LEU A 219 9.11 16.85 5.32
CA LEU A 219 8.36 18.13 5.35
C LEU A 219 7.32 18.26 4.22
N ARG A 220 7.39 17.41 3.18
CA ARG A 220 6.43 17.35 2.08
C ARG A 220 5.32 16.31 2.25
N GLY A 221 5.22 15.66 3.41
CA GLY A 221 4.05 14.85 3.77
C GLY A 221 4.02 13.42 3.24
N SER A 222 5.05 12.94 2.53
CA SER A 222 5.13 11.55 2.09
C SER A 222 6.56 11.01 2.15
N GLY A 223 7.18 11.10 3.34
CA GLY A 223 8.60 10.78 3.55
C GLY A 223 8.96 9.38 3.05
N ILE A 224 8.25 8.35 3.51
CA ILE A 224 8.58 6.94 3.21
C ILE A 224 8.41 6.62 1.72
N ALA A 225 7.26 6.92 1.11
CA ALA A 225 7.06 6.69 -0.33
C ALA A 225 8.13 7.35 -1.20
N ASN A 226 8.48 8.61 -0.91
CA ASN A 226 9.49 9.31 -1.70
C ASN A 226 10.90 8.75 -1.46
N GLU A 227 11.24 8.43 -0.20
CA GLU A 227 12.53 7.84 0.13
C GLU A 227 12.67 6.44 -0.50
N PHE A 228 11.61 5.63 -0.46
CA PHE A 228 11.55 4.32 -1.11
C PHE A 228 11.69 4.43 -2.61
N ALA A 229 10.87 5.26 -3.26
CA ALA A 229 10.93 5.47 -4.70
C ALA A 229 12.29 6.02 -5.16
N LEU A 230 12.91 6.91 -4.39
CA LEU A 230 14.23 7.43 -4.69
C LEU A 230 15.34 6.37 -4.52
N SER A 231 15.26 5.55 -3.46
CA SER A 231 16.22 4.48 -3.21
C SER A 231 16.16 3.42 -4.31
N VAL A 232 14.94 2.94 -4.61
CA VAL A 232 14.66 1.95 -5.63
C VAL A 232 15.02 2.44 -7.02
N SER A 233 14.60 3.64 -7.40
CA SER A 233 14.89 4.16 -8.74
C SER A 233 16.40 4.30 -8.96
N ARG A 234 17.18 4.73 -7.97
CA ARG A 234 18.62 4.94 -8.14
C ARG A 234 19.44 3.66 -8.13
N SER A 235 18.85 2.55 -7.70
CA SER A 235 19.52 1.27 -7.56
C SER A 235 19.69 0.55 -8.88
N ARG A 236 20.91 0.07 -9.15
CA ARG A 236 21.17 -0.85 -10.27
C ARG A 236 20.62 -2.24 -9.99
N ALA A 237 20.81 -2.75 -8.77
CA ALA A 237 20.32 -4.07 -8.38
C ALA A 237 18.78 -4.15 -8.48
N ALA A 238 18.07 -3.10 -8.07
CA ALA A 238 16.62 -3.04 -8.22
C ALA A 238 16.20 -2.99 -9.70
N ALA A 239 16.93 -2.24 -10.54
CA ALA A 239 16.66 -2.16 -11.97
C ALA A 239 16.90 -3.52 -12.67
N GLU A 240 17.93 -4.25 -12.27
CA GLU A 240 18.23 -5.60 -12.78
C GLU A 240 17.14 -6.61 -12.41
N ILE A 241 16.72 -6.65 -11.14
CA ILE A 241 15.60 -7.52 -10.72
C ILE A 241 14.30 -7.13 -11.42
N PHE A 242 14.04 -5.83 -11.55
CA PHE A 242 12.85 -5.33 -12.24
C PHE A 242 12.86 -5.70 -13.72
N ALA A 243 14.00 -5.56 -14.42
CA ALA A 243 14.15 -5.94 -15.83
C ALA A 243 13.94 -7.44 -16.06
N GLY A 244 14.29 -8.28 -15.09
CA GLY A 244 14.14 -9.72 -15.16
C GLY A 244 12.77 -10.26 -14.76
N ALA A 245 11.83 -9.38 -14.36
CA ALA A 245 10.47 -9.76 -13.98
C ALA A 245 9.52 -9.75 -15.19
N ASP A 246 8.57 -10.67 -15.21
CA ASP A 246 7.46 -10.67 -16.16
C ASP A 246 6.34 -9.74 -15.66
N VAL A 247 6.04 -9.80 -14.36
CA VAL A 247 4.99 -9.02 -13.70
C VAL A 247 5.53 -8.38 -12.42
N VAL A 248 5.21 -7.10 -12.21
CA VAL A 248 5.55 -6.35 -10.99
C VAL A 248 4.29 -5.96 -10.24
N VAL A 249 4.23 -6.35 -8.97
CA VAL A 249 3.08 -6.16 -8.08
C VAL A 249 3.46 -5.27 -6.89
N PRO A 250 3.20 -3.94 -6.95
CA PRO A 250 3.21 -3.12 -5.76
C PRO A 250 2.04 -3.49 -4.83
N VAL A 251 2.36 -3.79 -3.57
CA VAL A 251 1.39 -4.24 -2.56
C VAL A 251 0.64 -3.08 -1.93
N ASP A 252 1.25 -1.89 -1.90
CA ASP A 252 0.71 -0.70 -1.26
C ASP A 252 0.85 0.57 -2.13
N ASP A 253 0.18 1.64 -1.74
CA ASP A 253 0.22 2.92 -2.47
C ASP A 253 1.63 3.51 -2.52
N LEU A 254 2.44 3.27 -1.48
CA LEU A 254 3.77 3.84 -1.34
C LEU A 254 4.77 3.17 -2.31
N SER A 255 4.64 1.86 -2.53
CA SER A 255 5.42 1.03 -3.45
C SER A 255 4.97 1.19 -4.89
N SER A 256 3.68 1.50 -5.12
CA SER A 256 3.14 1.80 -6.46
C SER A 256 3.92 2.90 -7.16
N ARG A 257 4.25 3.99 -6.45
CA ARG A 257 5.06 5.08 -6.99
C ARG A 257 6.45 4.62 -7.41
N SER A 258 7.08 3.78 -6.61
CA SER A 258 8.41 3.21 -6.90
C SER A 258 8.38 2.36 -8.17
N ALA A 259 7.37 1.50 -8.30
CA ALA A 259 7.17 0.65 -9.48
C ALA A 259 6.98 1.49 -10.75
N TRP A 260 6.13 2.53 -10.70
CA TRP A 260 5.93 3.45 -11.83
C TRP A 260 7.20 4.19 -12.25
N ILE A 261 8.04 4.61 -11.31
CA ILE A 261 9.29 5.30 -11.64
C ILE A 261 10.30 4.34 -12.28
N LEU A 262 10.35 3.08 -11.82
CA LEU A 262 11.18 2.04 -12.45
C LEU A 262 10.70 1.70 -13.86
N ALA A 263 9.39 1.53 -14.06
CA ALA A 263 8.80 1.23 -15.36
C ALA A 263 9.11 2.29 -16.43
N ARG A 264 9.29 3.55 -16.03
CA ARG A 264 9.71 4.64 -16.95
C ARG A 264 11.17 4.55 -17.39
N ARG A 265 11.97 3.71 -16.74
CA ARG A 265 13.42 3.60 -16.95
C ARG A 265 13.85 2.25 -17.49
N VAL A 266 13.07 1.22 -17.19
CA VAL A 266 13.34 -0.16 -17.56
C VAL A 266 12.08 -0.65 -18.28
N GLU A 267 12.23 -0.94 -19.56
CA GLU A 267 11.19 -1.57 -20.37
C GLU A 267 11.15 -3.08 -20.06
N GLY A 268 9.99 -3.73 -20.28
CA GLY A 268 9.85 -5.18 -20.11
C GLY A 268 8.65 -5.57 -19.25
N PRO A 269 8.72 -5.43 -17.91
CA PRO A 269 7.70 -5.94 -17.00
C PRO A 269 6.38 -5.18 -17.07
N ASP A 270 5.28 -5.92 -16.90
CA ASP A 270 3.97 -5.33 -16.68
C ASP A 270 3.80 -4.92 -15.21
N VAL A 271 3.66 -3.62 -14.95
CA VAL A 271 3.36 -3.10 -13.60
C VAL A 271 1.86 -3.12 -13.36
N VAL A 272 1.42 -3.87 -12.34
CA VAL A 272 0.00 -4.05 -12.04
C VAL A 272 -0.33 -3.68 -10.59
N VAL A 273 -1.13 -2.62 -10.43
CA VAL A 273 -1.33 -1.95 -9.13
C VAL A 273 -2.22 -2.72 -8.15
N THR A 274 -3.03 -3.69 -8.61
CA THR A 274 -3.95 -4.43 -7.73
C THR A 274 -3.76 -5.94 -7.84
N PHE A 275 -3.94 -6.66 -6.72
CA PHE A 275 -3.80 -8.12 -6.68
C PHE A 275 -4.69 -8.85 -7.69
N HIS A 276 -5.97 -8.46 -7.82
CA HIS A 276 -6.87 -9.09 -8.79
C HIS A 276 -6.43 -8.85 -10.23
N ALA A 277 -5.96 -7.65 -10.57
CA ALA A 277 -5.44 -7.38 -11.90
C ALA A 277 -4.14 -8.16 -12.13
N ALA A 278 -3.28 -8.27 -11.12
CA ALA A 278 -2.03 -9.00 -11.20
C ALA A 278 -2.27 -10.49 -11.43
N ALA A 279 -3.19 -11.11 -10.68
CA ALA A 279 -3.59 -12.51 -10.87
C ALA A 279 -4.12 -12.76 -12.30
N ARG A 280 -4.99 -11.89 -12.82
CA ARG A 280 -5.46 -11.97 -14.21
C ARG A 280 -4.32 -11.84 -15.22
N ARG A 281 -3.37 -10.93 -14.97
CA ARG A 281 -2.22 -10.73 -15.86
C ARG A 281 -1.30 -11.95 -15.86
N ILE A 282 -1.03 -12.50 -14.68
CA ILE A 282 -0.26 -13.74 -14.50
C ILE A 282 -0.89 -14.88 -15.31
N ALA A 283 -2.20 -15.10 -15.17
CA ALA A 283 -2.91 -16.12 -15.95
C ALA A 283 -2.77 -15.90 -17.47
N GLN A 284 -2.88 -14.64 -17.94
CA GLN A 284 -2.69 -14.32 -19.37
C GLN A 284 -1.26 -14.56 -19.86
N VAL A 285 -0.25 -14.21 -19.06
CA VAL A 285 1.15 -14.45 -19.40
C VAL A 285 1.42 -15.95 -19.48
N ARG A 286 0.87 -16.73 -18.55
CA ARG A 286 0.99 -18.19 -18.54
C ARG A 286 0.36 -18.83 -19.78
N LEU A 287 -0.84 -18.41 -20.17
CA LEU A 287 -1.51 -18.89 -21.39
C LEU A 287 -0.73 -18.59 -22.68
N ARG A 288 0.08 -17.52 -22.71
CA ARG A 288 0.92 -17.18 -23.88
C ARG A 288 2.21 -17.98 -23.97
N ALA A 289 2.63 -18.60 -22.86
CA ALA A 289 3.84 -19.40 -22.79
C ALA A 289 3.61 -20.87 -23.18
N GLN A 290 2.34 -21.30 -23.25
CA GLN A 290 1.91 -22.62 -23.73
C GLN A 290 1.75 -22.62 -25.26
#